data_AF-A0A9X3SBT5-F1
#
_entry.id   AF-A0A9X3SBT5-F1
#
_cell.length_a   1.000
_cell.length_b   1.000
_cell.length_c   1.000
_cell.angle_alpha   90.00
_cell.angle_beta   90.00
_cell.angle_gamma   90.00
#
_symmetry.space_group_name_H-M   'P 1'
#
loop_
_entity.id
_entity.type
_entity.pdbx_description
1 polymer ?
#
loop_
_entity_poly.entity_id
_entity_poly.type
_entity_poly.pdbx_seq_one_letter_code
_entity_poly.pdbx_strand_id
1 'polypeptide(L)' 'MAADTTTATTTTALHRIADRTAWLLASPEPEDVQAGLRLAWACPPEARPLILEAVAEFMPEDQEDTDA' A
#
# COMPACT_ATOMS: atom_id res chain seq x y z
N MET A 1 -16.10 23.95 -15.08
CA MET A 1 -15.16 23.66 -13.98
C MET A 1 -15.46 22.26 -13.45
N ALA A 2 -15.02 21.21 -14.14
CA ALA A 2 -15.33 19.80 -13.81
C ALA A 2 -14.07 18.93 -13.61
N ALA A 3 -12.88 19.54 -13.67
CA ALA A 3 -11.61 18.82 -13.56
C ALA A 3 -11.27 18.45 -12.10
N ASP A 4 -11.78 19.20 -11.12
CA ASP A 4 -11.37 19.04 -9.72
C ASP A 4 -11.96 17.79 -9.05
N THR A 5 -13.20 17.41 -9.41
CA THR A 5 -13.87 16.26 -8.79
C THR A 5 -13.30 14.92 -9.27
N THR A 6 -12.93 14.83 -10.55
CA THR A 6 -12.36 13.61 -11.12
C THR A 6 -10.98 13.33 -10.54
N THR A 7 -10.10 14.33 -10.45
CA THR A 7 -8.76 14.17 -9.88
C THR A 7 -8.81 13.78 -8.40
N ALA A 8 -9.64 14.44 -7.59
CA ALA A 8 -9.79 14.10 -6.18
C ALA A 8 -10.34 12.68 -5.95
N THR A 9 -11.25 12.21 -6.82
CA THR A 9 -11.80 10.85 -6.76
C THR A 9 -10.75 9.81 -7.16
N THR A 10 -9.95 10.09 -8.19
CA THR A 10 -8.85 9.22 -8.63
C THR A 10 -7.76 9.11 -7.57
N THR A 11 -7.33 10.23 -6.97
CA THR A 11 -6.34 10.22 -5.88
C THR A 11 -6.85 9.40 -4.69
N THR A 12 -8.11 9.60 -4.27
CA THR A 12 -8.71 8.83 -3.17
C THR A 12 -8.75 7.33 -3.48
N ALA A 13 -9.04 6.95 -4.73
CA ALA A 13 -9.05 5.55 -5.15
C ALA A 13 -7.64 4.92 -5.09
N LEU A 14 -6.61 5.66 -5.53
CA LEU A 14 -5.22 5.18 -5.49
C LEU A 14 -4.75 4.96 -4.06
N HIS A 15 -5.04 5.88 -3.13
CA HIS A 15 -4.72 5.72 -1.72
C HIS A 15 -5.42 4.51 -1.09
N ARG A 16 -6.71 4.29 -1.38
CA ARG A 16 -7.42 3.11 -0.87
C ARG A 16 -6.82 1.80 -1.38
N ILE A 17 -6.38 1.76 -2.63
CA ILE A 17 -5.70 0.58 -3.18
C ILE A 17 -4.34 0.39 -2.49
N ALA A 18 -3.60 1.47 -2.27
CA ALA A 18 -2.32 1.43 -1.55
C ALA A 18 -2.47 0.89 -0.12
N ASP A 19 -3.38 1.46 0.67
CA ASP A 19 -3.63 1.04 2.05
C ASP A 19 -4.07 -0.42 2.12
N ARG A 20 -5.00 -0.83 1.23
CA ARG A 20 -5.49 -2.21 1.18
C ARG A 20 -4.38 -3.18 0.81
N THR A 21 -3.51 -2.80 -0.12
CA THR A 21 -2.39 -3.63 -0.57
C THR A 21 -1.35 -3.77 0.54
N ALA A 22 -1.00 -2.67 1.21
CA ALA A 22 -0.06 -2.67 2.31
C ALA A 22 -0.56 -3.50 3.50
N TRP A 23 -1.84 -3.38 3.85
CA TRP A 23 -2.46 -4.21 4.88
C TRP A 23 -2.36 -5.72 4.58
N LEU A 24 -2.58 -6.11 3.32
CA LEU A 24 -2.44 -7.51 2.90
C LEU A 24 -0.98 -8.00 2.94
N LEU A 25 -0.03 -7.14 2.58
CA LEU A 25 1.40 -7.45 2.63
C LEU A 25 1.95 -7.56 4.05
N ALA A 26 1.34 -6.86 5.01
CA ALA A 26 1.66 -6.94 6.43
C ALA A 26 0.97 -8.11 7.15
N SER A 27 0.08 -8.86 6.47
CA SER A 27 -0.59 -10.00 7.08
C SER A 27 0.40 -11.16 7.34
N PRO A 28 0.28 -11.87 8.48
CA PRO A 28 1.06 -13.08 8.73
C PRO A 28 0.60 -14.26 7.86
N GLU A 29 -0.59 -14.18 7.27
CA GLU A 29 -1.16 -15.26 6.47
C GLU A 29 -0.59 -15.22 5.05
N PRO A 30 0.01 -16.33 4.56
CA PRO A 30 0.67 -16.35 3.25
C PRO A 30 -0.28 -16.12 2.09
N GLU A 31 -1.57 -16.44 2.26
CA GLU A 31 -2.62 -16.19 1.26
C GLU A 31 -2.92 -14.69 1.08
N ASP A 32 -2.90 -13.93 2.19
CA ASP A 32 -3.09 -12.48 2.17
C ASP A 32 -1.87 -11.80 1.55
N VAL A 33 -0.65 -12.22 1.89
CA VAL A 33 0.58 -11.70 1.28
C VAL A 33 0.56 -11.94 -0.23
N GLN A 34 0.14 -13.13 -0.69
CA GLN A 34 -0.03 -13.40 -2.13
C GLN A 34 -1.08 -12.50 -2.77
N ALA A 35 -2.20 -12.24 -2.10
CA ALA A 35 -3.23 -11.33 -2.60
C ALA A 35 -2.69 -9.89 -2.70
N GLY A 36 -1.94 -9.43 -1.70
CA GLY A 36 -1.25 -8.13 -1.70
C GLY A 36 -0.26 -8.01 -2.85
N LEU A 37 0.59 -9.02 -3.07
CA LEU A 37 1.53 -9.03 -4.20
C LEU A 37 0.81 -8.96 -5.56
N ARG A 38 -0.27 -9.73 -5.74
CA ARG A 38 -1.07 -9.69 -6.99
C ARG A 38 -1.67 -8.30 -7.23
N LEU A 39 -2.17 -7.65 -6.18
CA LEU A 39 -2.69 -6.29 -6.27
C LEU A 39 -1.60 -5.29 -6.60
N ALA A 40 -0.42 -5.37 -5.97
CA ALA A 40 0.72 -4.50 -6.26
C ALA A 40 1.17 -4.60 -7.73
N TRP A 41 1.16 -5.82 -8.29
CA TRP A 41 1.50 -6.05 -9.70
C TRP A 41 0.43 -5.56 -10.68
N ALA A 42 -0.85 -5.66 -10.32
CA ALA A 42 -1.96 -5.18 -11.14
C ALA A 42 -2.17 -3.66 -11.06
N CYS A 43 -1.56 -3.00 -10.07
CA CYS A 43 -1.76 -1.59 -9.81
C CYS A 43 -1.10 -0.69 -10.87
N PRO A 44 -1.73 0.45 -11.23
CA PRO A 44 -1.10 1.46 -12.08
C PRO A 44 0.23 1.96 -11.47
N PRO A 45 1.23 2.33 -12.29
CA PRO A 45 2.55 2.74 -11.82
C PRO A 45 2.49 3.94 -10.85
N GLU A 46 1.48 4.79 -10.96
CA GLU A 46 1.22 5.94 -10.10
C GLU A 46 0.89 5.53 -8.65
N ALA A 47 0.38 4.31 -8.42
CA ALA A 47 0.06 3.81 -7.08
C ALA A 47 1.24 3.10 -6.39
N ARG A 48 2.27 2.69 -7.14
CA ARG A 48 3.43 1.98 -6.60
C ARG A 48 4.16 2.73 -5.48
N PRO A 49 4.47 4.05 -5.60
CA PRO A 49 5.09 4.78 -4.50
C PRO A 49 4.19 4.83 -3.27
N LEU A 50 2.87 5.02 -3.44
CA LEU A 50 1.91 5.03 -2.35
C LEU A 50 1.84 3.68 -1.61
N ILE A 51 1.92 2.57 -2.35
CA ILE A 51 1.98 1.22 -1.74
C ILE A 51 3.25 1.07 -0.90
N LEU A 52 4.41 1.53 -1.39
CA LEU A 52 5.67 1.44 -0.65
C LEU A 52 5.64 2.29 0.63
N GLU A 53 5.11 3.51 0.55
CA GLU A 53 4.92 4.38 1.72
C GLU A 53 3.99 3.71 2.75
N ALA A 54 2.83 3.21 2.31
CA ALA A 54 1.91 2.53 3.21
C ALA A 54 2.52 1.26 3.84
N VAL A 55 3.27 0.45 3.07
CA VAL A 55 3.96 -0.73 3.61
C VAL A 55 5.00 -0.33 4.66
N ALA A 56 5.75 0.75 4.44
CA ALA A 56 6.71 1.27 5.41
C ALA A 56 6.05 1.79 6.70
N GLU A 57 4.80 2.28 6.63
CA GLU A 57 4.03 2.63 7.82
C GLU A 57 3.54 1.39 8.59
N PHE A 58 3.21 0.30 7.90
CA PHE A 58 2.74 -0.95 8.52
C PHE A 58 3.86 -1.83 9.06
N MET A 59 5.03 -1.79 8.44
CA MET A 59 6.23 -2.45 8.92
C MET A 59 7.13 -1.37 9.54
N PRO A 60 6.97 -1.07 10.84
CA PRO A 60 8.05 -0.37 11.52
C PRO A 60 9.30 -1.22 11.27
N GLU A 61 10.35 -0.61 10.71
CA GLU A 61 11.67 -1.23 10.65
C GLU A 61 11.87 -1.93 11.99
N ASP A 62 12.12 -3.24 11.98
CA ASP A 62 12.54 -4.00 13.15
C ASP A 62 13.47 -3.08 13.93
N GLN A 63 12.95 -2.47 15.00
CA GLN A 63 13.74 -1.67 15.90
C GLN A 63 14.78 -2.66 16.36
N GLU A 64 16.02 -2.46 15.90
CA GLU A 64 17.17 -3.24 16.31
C GLU A 64 16.98 -3.65 17.77
N ASP A 65 16.77 -4.94 18.01
CA ASP A 65 17.06 -5.57 19.30
C ASP A 65 18.58 -5.48 19.49
N THR A 66 19.06 -4.25 19.70
CA THR A 66 20.38 -3.93 20.24
C THR A 66 20.14 -3.50 21.68
N ASP A 67 19.84 -4.45 22.55
CA ASP A 67 20.34 -4.37 23.92
C ASP A 67 20.81 -5.78 24.34
N ALA A 68 22.10 -5.81 24.66
CA ALA A 68 22.94 -6.97 24.88
C ALA A 68 22.97 -7.40 26.35
#